data_AF-R7FVS2-F1
#
_entry.id   AF-R7FVS2-F1
#
_cell.length_a   1.000
_cell.length_b   1.000
_cell.length_c   1.000
_cell.angle_alpha   90.00
_cell.angle_beta   90.00
_cell.angle_gamma   90.00
#
_symmetry.space_group_name_H-M   'P 1'
#
loop_
_entity.id
_entity.type
_entity.pdbx_description
1 polymer ?
#
loop_
_entity_poly.entity_id
_entity_poly.type
_entity_poly.pdbx_seq_one_letter_code
_entity_poly.pdbx_strand_id
1 'polypeptide(L)'
;MKNKKGFTLVELVIVIAVIAILAGVMIGTFASVVKKAKESAKAQEMAAAKQEQTANDVIEKLNNSNWLGWEDFEEKLAERLTKAYKEGSTTNVPVDALQDAVKGAMAAYYANAQLENTGLTEQQVKTIINDAFAKVSFTGVSAEQVKAIVNTAVSGTSTLTKSQVQAIVDAAQAKNLSLAQVTKAIADATKNFPTTENVEEINKANAKIVAAIETLDKKASTLTAKQVEEIMKAVTWQGGGDTTWFDAATYDSAKEYTLTKPEQVAGLATLVNGGYNFEGKIVTLVANNETENSLTLPEKENWTPIGNTRGSEFKGTISGGTDTTKPLVIKGLTLNEQFNAVKNGYLINCSSTGNMDKVGVGFVAYLGEGAKLSNIVFEDVNVNIKDTKMDGICFGVAVGYLDGGTIENVTIRKSSTEGATNKISTVYRTGGLVGAAANGTIKDVTISDLTVQSKGYAGLHENGKPYYEQAYCSAAALIGYARNFANGGTINLTIQNVTFNNVKVNAYSTSFAHEIIGQADERTINGKLYGGNADWDSGIASTGITCDADTSAVVK
;
A
#
# COMPACT_ATOMS: atom_id res chain seq x y z
N MET A 1 -44.73 75.05 -8.60
CA MET A 1 -44.13 73.69 -8.70
C MET A 1 -43.01 73.61 -7.67
N LYS A 2 -43.08 72.70 -6.70
CA LYS A 2 -42.01 72.52 -5.70
C LYS A 2 -40.80 71.90 -6.39
N ASN A 3 -39.66 72.60 -6.42
CA ASN A 3 -38.38 72.07 -6.89
C ASN A 3 -38.00 70.86 -6.03
N LYS A 4 -38.18 69.65 -6.57
CA LYS A 4 -37.54 68.46 -6.01
C LYS A 4 -36.04 68.63 -6.25
N LYS A 5 -35.27 68.86 -5.19
CA LYS A 5 -33.81 68.96 -5.27
C LYS A 5 -33.29 67.66 -5.89
N GLY A 6 -32.71 67.76 -7.08
CA GLY A 6 -32.03 66.63 -7.74
C GLY A 6 -30.70 66.32 -7.03
N PHE A 7 -30.27 65.07 -7.12
CA PHE A 7 -28.96 64.64 -6.61
C PHE A 7 -27.83 65.39 -7.32
N THR A 8 -26.82 65.80 -6.55
CA THR A 8 -25.61 66.42 -7.10
C THR A 8 -24.73 65.36 -7.75
N LEU A 9 -23.91 65.79 -8.71
CA LEU A 9 -22.98 64.92 -9.44
C LEU A 9 -21.97 64.25 -8.48
N VAL A 10 -21.60 64.95 -7.40
CA VAL A 10 -20.73 64.43 -6.33
C VAL A 10 -21.42 63.33 -5.52
N GLU A 11 -22.68 63.52 -5.11
CA GLU A 11 -23.45 62.49 -4.40
C GLU A 11 -23.63 61.24 -5.26
N LEU A 12 -23.83 61.40 -6.57
CA LEU A 12 -23.94 60.28 -7.50
C LEU A 12 -22.63 59.46 -7.57
N VAL A 13 -21.48 60.12 -7.63
CA VAL A 13 -20.17 59.45 -7.67
C VAL A 13 -19.88 58.71 -6.37
N ILE A 14 -20.22 59.30 -5.22
CA ILE A 14 -20.08 58.64 -3.91
C ILE A 14 -20.93 57.37 -3.84
N VAL A 15 -22.19 57.43 -4.31
CA VAL A 15 -23.08 56.27 -4.31
C VAL A 15 -22.54 55.14 -5.19
N ILE A 16 -22.01 55.44 -6.38
CA ILE A 16 -21.41 54.43 -7.26
C ILE A 16 -20.18 53.80 -6.60
N ALA A 17 -19.33 54.59 -5.94
CA ALA A 17 -18.16 54.09 -5.23
C ALA A 17 -18.53 53.16 -4.06
N VAL A 18 -19.56 53.51 -3.28
CA VAL A 18 -20.06 52.67 -2.18
C VAL A 18 -20.65 51.35 -2.72
N ILE A 19 -21.41 51.40 -3.81
CA ILE A 19 -21.96 50.18 -4.44
C ILE A 19 -20.84 49.27 -4.95
N ALA A 20 -19.77 49.82 -5.54
CA ALA A 20 -18.63 49.03 -6.02
C ALA A 20 -17.88 48.33 -4.86
N ILE A 21 -17.71 49.01 -3.72
CA ILE A 21 -17.09 48.43 -2.52
C ILE A 21 -17.98 47.32 -1.94
N LEU A 22 -19.29 47.57 -1.81
CA LEU A 22 -20.24 46.59 -1.30
C LEU A 22 -20.33 45.35 -2.21
N ALA A 23 -20.32 45.55 -3.53
CA ALA A 23 -20.30 44.46 -4.51
C ALA A 23 -19.02 43.61 -4.39
N GLY A 24 -17.86 44.26 -4.22
CA GLY A 24 -16.58 43.57 -4.03
C GLY A 24 -16.55 42.66 -2.81
N VAL A 25 -17.07 43.12 -1.67
CA VAL A 25 -17.15 42.32 -0.42
C VAL A 25 -18.18 41.19 -0.55
N MET A 26 -19.30 41.44 -1.25
CA MET A 26 -20.38 40.45 -1.42
C MET A 26 -19.99 39.26 -2.32
N ILE A 27 -19.17 39.45 -3.35
CA ILE A 27 -18.77 38.35 -4.25
C ILE A 27 -18.06 37.22 -3.48
N GLY A 28 -17.14 37.56 -2.57
CA GLY A 28 -16.44 36.57 -1.75
C GLY A 28 -17.36 35.84 -0.77
N THR A 29 -18.32 36.55 -0.17
CA THR A 29 -19.26 35.95 0.80
C THR A 29 -20.29 35.05 0.11
N PHE A 30 -20.88 35.47 -1.02
CA PHE A 30 -21.83 34.65 -1.77
C PHE A 30 -21.17 33.41 -2.37
N ALA A 31 -19.95 33.51 -2.91
CA ALA A 31 -19.22 32.34 -3.41
C ALA A 31 -18.97 31.31 -2.29
N SER A 32 -18.63 31.77 -1.08
CA SER A 32 -18.46 30.92 0.10
C SER A 32 -19.78 30.28 0.55
N VAL A 33 -20.88 31.03 0.59
CA VAL A 33 -22.22 30.51 0.95
C VAL A 33 -22.71 29.48 -0.07
N VAL A 34 -22.56 29.74 -1.37
CA VAL A 34 -22.92 28.79 -2.43
C VAL A 34 -22.09 27.51 -2.33
N LYS A 35 -20.78 27.62 -2.06
CA LYS A 35 -19.91 26.46 -1.84
C LYS A 35 -20.39 25.63 -0.64
N LYS A 36 -20.63 26.27 0.52
CA LYS A 36 -21.16 25.60 1.73
C LYS A 36 -22.52 24.95 1.51
N ALA A 37 -23.40 25.60 0.74
CA ALA A 37 -24.71 25.05 0.40
C ALA A 37 -24.59 23.80 -0.48
N LYS A 38 -23.69 23.80 -1.48
CA LYS A 38 -23.42 22.63 -2.31
C LYS A 38 -22.80 21.47 -1.51
N GLU A 39 -21.88 21.76 -0.60
CA GLU A 39 -21.30 20.76 0.31
C GLU A 39 -22.38 20.16 1.22
N SER A 40 -23.28 20.99 1.76
CA SER A 40 -24.40 20.54 2.60
C SER A 40 -25.39 19.67 1.82
N ALA A 41 -25.73 20.05 0.58
CA ALA A 41 -26.61 19.26 -0.28
C ALA A 41 -26.01 17.88 -0.59
N LYS A 42 -24.72 17.82 -0.94
CA LYS A 42 -24.02 16.55 -1.16
C LYS A 42 -24.01 15.66 0.09
N ALA A 43 -23.80 16.24 1.27
CA ALA A 43 -23.84 15.48 2.52
C ALA A 43 -25.23 14.88 2.78
N GLN A 44 -26.30 15.63 2.49
CA GLN A 44 -27.68 15.13 2.61
C GLN A 44 -27.99 14.02 1.60
N GLU A 45 -27.59 14.20 0.33
CA GLU A 45 -27.73 13.17 -0.71
C GLU A 45 -27.01 11.89 -0.33
N MET A 46 -25.77 11.99 0.17
CA MET A 46 -25.00 10.83 0.63
C MET A 46 -25.59 10.16 1.86
N ALA A 47 -26.16 10.93 2.80
CA ALA A 47 -26.84 10.36 3.98
C ALA A 47 -28.11 9.58 3.59
N ALA A 48 -28.88 10.10 2.62
CA ALA A 48 -30.03 9.39 2.07
C ALA A 48 -29.58 8.12 1.31
N ALA A 49 -28.54 8.23 0.48
CA ALA A 49 -27.97 7.10 -0.23
C ALA A 49 -27.42 6.02 0.73
N LYS A 50 -26.85 6.40 1.87
CA LYS A 50 -26.43 5.45 2.91
C LYS A 50 -27.65 4.70 3.46
N GLN A 51 -28.71 5.40 3.85
CA GLN A 51 -29.92 4.75 4.39
C GLN A 51 -30.54 3.77 3.38
N GLU A 52 -30.66 4.18 2.13
CA GLU A 52 -31.19 3.34 1.05
C GLU A 52 -30.30 2.12 0.80
N GLN A 53 -28.99 2.34 0.66
CA GLN A 53 -28.04 1.27 0.42
C GLN A 53 -28.01 0.26 1.57
N THR A 54 -27.94 0.71 2.82
CA THR A 54 -27.93 -0.18 3.99
C THR A 54 -29.23 -0.99 4.08
N ALA A 55 -30.38 -0.43 3.71
CA ALA A 55 -31.62 -1.19 3.63
C ALA A 55 -31.56 -2.29 2.55
N ASN A 56 -31.02 -1.98 1.37
CA ASN A 56 -30.82 -2.96 0.30
C ASN A 56 -29.79 -4.03 0.69
N ASP A 57 -28.70 -3.63 1.36
CA ASP A 57 -27.64 -4.55 1.79
C ASP A 57 -28.18 -5.61 2.76
N VAL A 58 -29.13 -5.26 3.63
CA VAL A 58 -29.79 -6.24 4.51
C VAL A 58 -30.56 -7.27 3.71
N ILE A 59 -31.26 -6.85 2.65
CA ILE A 59 -32.03 -7.74 1.78
C ILE A 59 -31.08 -8.65 0.99
N GLU A 60 -30.02 -8.10 0.41
CA GLU A 60 -29.06 -8.88 -0.38
C GLU A 60 -28.27 -9.86 0.51
N LYS A 61 -27.90 -9.46 1.72
CA LYS A 61 -27.24 -10.35 2.69
C LYS A 61 -28.08 -11.56 3.08
N LEU A 62 -29.41 -11.46 3.06
CA LEU A 62 -30.28 -12.61 3.29
C LEU A 62 -30.20 -13.64 2.16
N ASN A 63 -29.94 -13.17 0.94
CA ASN A 63 -29.82 -14.03 -0.26
C ASN A 63 -28.38 -14.47 -0.52
N ASN A 64 -27.40 -13.66 -0.12
CA ASN A 64 -25.98 -13.84 -0.35
C ASN A 64 -25.19 -13.37 0.88
N SER A 65 -24.76 -14.32 1.72
CA SER A 65 -24.03 -14.02 2.95
C SER A 65 -22.70 -13.27 2.75
N ASN A 66 -22.18 -13.25 1.52
CA ASN A 66 -20.92 -12.57 1.19
C ASN A 66 -21.10 -11.13 0.74
N TRP A 67 -22.34 -10.67 0.63
CA TRP A 67 -22.64 -9.33 0.16
C TRP A 67 -21.89 -8.31 1.01
N LEU A 68 -20.97 -7.59 0.38
CA LEU A 68 -20.23 -6.52 1.01
C LEU A 68 -21.12 -5.28 1.01
N GLY A 69 -21.80 -5.05 2.13
CA GLY A 69 -22.61 -3.88 2.36
C GLY A 69 -21.81 -2.68 2.85
N TRP A 70 -22.49 -1.55 2.96
CA TRP A 70 -21.93 -0.29 3.46
C TRP A 70 -21.25 -0.45 4.82
N GLU A 71 -21.95 -1.06 5.77
CA GLU A 71 -21.47 -1.22 7.14
C GLU A 71 -20.27 -2.18 7.22
N ASP A 72 -20.23 -3.24 6.39
CA ASP A 72 -19.09 -4.16 6.37
C ASP A 72 -17.84 -3.49 5.81
N PHE A 73 -18.00 -2.64 4.78
CA PHE A 73 -16.89 -1.86 4.25
C PHE A 73 -16.38 -0.86 5.30
N GLU A 74 -17.28 -0.17 6.01
CA GLU A 74 -16.92 0.71 7.14
C GLU A 74 -16.12 -0.05 8.22
N GLU A 75 -16.58 -1.25 8.60
CA GLU A 75 -15.92 -2.09 9.61
C GLU A 75 -14.53 -2.55 9.14
N LYS A 76 -14.43 -3.16 7.95
CA LYS A 76 -13.15 -3.61 7.38
C LYS A 76 -12.14 -2.47 7.24
N LEU A 77 -12.60 -1.29 6.82
CA LEU A 77 -11.75 -0.11 6.74
C LEU A 77 -11.30 0.33 8.14
N ALA A 78 -12.21 0.37 9.11
CA ALA A 78 -11.90 0.76 10.49
C ALA A 78 -10.90 -0.19 11.16
N GLU A 79 -11.03 -1.51 10.94
CA GLU A 79 -10.07 -2.50 11.42
C GLU A 79 -8.67 -2.27 10.85
N ARG A 80 -8.58 -2.10 9.52
CA ARG A 80 -7.31 -1.85 8.83
C ARG A 80 -6.66 -0.53 9.28
N LEU A 81 -7.46 0.53 9.41
CA LEU A 81 -6.99 1.81 9.94
C LEU A 81 -6.49 1.61 11.37
N THR A 82 -7.28 0.98 12.26
CA THR A 82 -6.89 0.72 13.65
C THR A 82 -5.55 0.00 13.75
N LYS A 83 -5.32 -1.00 12.88
CA LYS A 83 -4.03 -1.69 12.79
C LYS A 83 -2.90 -0.73 12.38
N ALA A 84 -3.10 0.08 11.36
CA ALA A 84 -2.13 1.11 10.94
C ALA A 84 -1.83 2.12 12.07
N TYR A 85 -2.84 2.53 12.85
CA TYR A 85 -2.65 3.42 14.00
C TYR A 85 -1.93 2.75 15.18
N LYS A 86 -2.09 1.43 15.38
CA LYS A 86 -1.38 0.67 16.44
C LYS A 86 0.07 0.37 16.09
N GLU A 87 0.37 0.16 14.81
CA GLU A 87 1.73 -0.13 14.32
C GLU A 87 2.57 1.15 14.12
N GLY A 88 1.92 2.32 14.02
CA GLY A 88 2.58 3.63 13.96
C GLY A 88 3.12 4.10 15.31
N SER A 89 4.15 4.95 15.30
CA SER A 89 4.62 5.65 16.50
C SER A 89 3.46 6.39 17.19
N THR A 90 3.45 6.41 18.53
CA THR A 90 2.44 7.08 19.37
C THR A 90 2.32 8.59 19.14
N THR A 91 3.15 9.18 18.27
CA THR A 91 3.23 10.62 17.99
C THR A 91 2.85 11.02 16.57
N ASN A 92 2.88 10.10 15.59
CA ASN A 92 2.49 10.34 14.19
C ASN A 92 2.31 8.99 13.47
N VAL A 93 1.20 8.82 12.76
CA VAL A 93 0.99 7.64 11.92
C VAL A 93 1.58 7.89 10.53
N PRO A 94 2.44 6.99 10.02
CA PRO A 94 2.99 7.10 8.68
C PRO A 94 1.90 7.14 7.59
N VAL A 95 2.03 8.03 6.61
CA VAL A 95 1.02 8.25 5.54
C VAL A 95 0.83 6.98 4.70
N ASP A 96 1.91 6.29 4.39
CA ASP A 96 1.94 5.00 3.71
C ASP A 96 1.13 3.91 4.44
N ALA A 97 1.22 3.81 5.76
CA ALA A 97 0.39 2.88 6.53
C ALA A 97 -1.11 3.16 6.37
N LEU A 98 -1.50 4.43 6.27
CA LEU A 98 -2.88 4.83 5.98
C LEU A 98 -3.27 4.53 4.52
N GLN A 99 -2.36 4.76 3.57
CA GLN A 99 -2.59 4.39 2.17
C GLN A 99 -2.82 2.88 2.03
N ASP A 100 -2.06 2.06 2.74
CA ASP A 100 -2.17 0.60 2.70
C ASP A 100 -3.47 0.09 3.33
N ALA A 101 -3.90 0.69 4.45
CA ALA A 101 -5.19 0.39 5.05
C ALA A 101 -6.34 0.66 4.06
N VAL A 102 -6.29 1.79 3.36
CA VAL A 102 -7.29 2.13 2.34
C VAL A 102 -7.19 1.21 1.13
N LYS A 103 -5.99 0.95 0.59
CA LYS A 103 -5.79 0.03 -0.54
C LYS A 103 -6.41 -1.34 -0.27
N GLY A 104 -6.14 -1.91 0.90
CA GLY A 104 -6.65 -3.22 1.27
C GLY A 104 -8.18 -3.26 1.42
N ALA A 105 -8.81 -2.21 1.97
CA ALA A 105 -10.26 -2.10 2.00
C ALA A 105 -10.85 -1.98 0.59
N MET A 106 -10.21 -1.17 -0.25
CA MET A 106 -10.63 -0.94 -1.63
C MET A 106 -10.50 -2.18 -2.51
N ALA A 107 -9.45 -2.97 -2.35
CA ALA A 107 -9.28 -4.19 -3.13
C ALA A 107 -10.34 -5.25 -2.75
N ALA A 108 -10.76 -5.30 -1.48
CA ALA A 108 -11.92 -6.09 -1.08
C ALA A 108 -13.23 -5.60 -1.74
N TYR A 109 -13.41 -4.28 -1.89
CA TYR A 109 -14.54 -3.72 -2.64
C TYR A 109 -14.52 -4.16 -4.11
N TYR A 110 -13.40 -3.96 -4.82
CA TYR A 110 -13.35 -4.33 -6.24
C TYR A 110 -13.50 -5.83 -6.48
N ALA A 111 -12.95 -6.68 -5.61
CA ALA A 111 -13.17 -8.12 -5.67
C ALA A 111 -14.66 -8.47 -5.57
N ASN A 112 -15.42 -7.81 -4.69
CA ASN A 112 -16.86 -8.05 -4.58
C ASN A 112 -17.65 -7.41 -5.72
N ALA A 113 -17.25 -6.22 -6.20
CA ALA A 113 -17.93 -5.54 -7.30
C ALA A 113 -17.88 -6.36 -8.61
N GLN A 114 -16.75 -7.03 -8.88
CA GLN A 114 -16.63 -7.92 -10.05
C GLN A 114 -17.54 -9.15 -9.98
N LEU A 115 -17.81 -9.63 -8.76
CA LEU A 115 -18.69 -10.76 -8.50
C LEU A 115 -20.16 -10.35 -8.39
N GLU A 116 -20.48 -9.07 -8.63
CA GLU A 116 -21.79 -8.48 -8.35
C GLU A 116 -22.23 -8.69 -6.88
N ASN A 117 -21.27 -8.87 -5.97
CA ASN A 117 -21.47 -9.12 -4.53
C ASN A 117 -21.42 -7.83 -3.69
N THR A 118 -21.70 -6.68 -4.28
CA THR A 118 -21.87 -5.41 -3.58
C THR A 118 -22.69 -4.45 -4.43
N GLY A 119 -23.52 -3.64 -3.78
CA GLY A 119 -24.27 -2.56 -4.40
C GLY A 119 -23.62 -1.20 -4.20
N LEU A 120 -22.47 -1.16 -3.50
CA LEU A 120 -21.72 0.05 -3.31
C LEU A 120 -21.17 0.53 -4.66
N THR A 121 -21.25 1.83 -4.87
CA THR A 121 -20.62 2.54 -5.98
C THR A 121 -19.25 3.06 -5.56
N GLU A 122 -18.36 3.30 -6.53
CA GLU A 122 -17.05 3.90 -6.26
C GLU A 122 -17.17 5.25 -5.53
N GLN A 123 -18.21 6.03 -5.85
CA GLN A 123 -18.45 7.31 -5.20
C GLN A 123 -18.89 7.15 -3.73
N GLN A 124 -19.68 6.12 -3.42
CA GLN A 124 -20.03 5.78 -2.03
C GLN A 124 -18.79 5.33 -1.25
N VAL A 125 -17.98 4.43 -1.82
CA VAL A 125 -16.71 3.99 -1.24
C VAL A 125 -15.78 5.17 -0.95
N LYS A 126 -15.60 6.09 -1.91
CA LYS A 126 -14.80 7.30 -1.73
C LYS A 126 -15.31 8.15 -0.56
N THR A 127 -16.63 8.29 -0.43
CA THR A 127 -17.24 9.03 0.69
C THR A 127 -16.98 8.33 2.01
N ILE A 128 -17.17 7.01 2.10
CA ILE A 128 -16.92 6.24 3.32
C ILE A 128 -15.47 6.43 3.79
N ILE A 129 -14.50 6.36 2.87
CA ILE A 129 -13.08 6.56 3.20
C ILE A 129 -12.84 7.96 3.77
N ASN A 130 -13.36 9.00 3.12
CA ASN A 130 -13.21 10.38 3.58
C ASN A 130 -13.87 10.59 4.96
N ASP A 131 -15.06 10.01 5.16
CA ASP A 131 -15.77 10.07 6.44
C ASP A 131 -15.02 9.32 7.54
N ALA A 132 -14.39 8.19 7.23
CA ALA A 132 -13.59 7.43 8.17
C ALA A 132 -12.39 8.26 8.67
N PHE A 133 -11.65 8.92 7.78
CA PHE A 133 -10.56 9.81 8.19
C PHE A 133 -11.04 11.02 9.00
N ALA A 134 -12.21 11.57 8.65
CA ALA A 134 -12.82 12.65 9.42
C ALA A 134 -13.30 12.20 10.82
N LYS A 135 -13.68 10.92 10.99
CA LYS A 135 -14.03 10.33 12.29
C LYS A 135 -12.77 10.01 13.12
N VAL A 136 -11.72 9.52 12.47
CA VAL A 136 -10.48 9.06 13.13
C VAL A 136 -9.56 10.22 13.54
N SER A 137 -9.64 11.39 12.89
CA SER A 137 -8.87 12.58 13.31
C SER A 137 -9.17 13.04 14.74
N PHE A 138 -10.30 12.60 15.32
CA PHE A 138 -10.70 12.87 16.70
C PHE A 138 -10.44 11.71 17.68
N THR A 139 -10.15 10.49 17.21
CA THR A 139 -9.95 9.31 18.08
C THR A 139 -8.55 9.25 18.73
N GLY A 140 -7.67 10.21 18.44
CA GLY A 140 -6.30 10.29 18.97
C GLY A 140 -6.09 11.29 20.12
N VAL A 141 -7.11 12.05 20.53
CA VAL A 141 -6.99 12.99 21.66
C VAL A 141 -7.41 12.26 22.95
N SER A 142 -6.44 11.82 23.75
CA SER A 142 -6.71 11.11 24.99
C SER A 142 -7.39 12.02 26.02
N ALA A 143 -8.14 11.44 26.96
CA ALA A 143 -8.77 12.20 28.03
C ALA A 143 -7.75 13.01 28.86
N GLU A 144 -6.54 12.49 28.99
CA GLU A 144 -5.41 13.13 29.67
C GLU A 144 -4.89 14.34 28.87
N GLN A 145 -4.88 14.26 27.54
CA GLN A 145 -4.51 15.38 26.67
C GLN A 145 -5.56 16.50 26.71
N VAL A 146 -6.85 16.16 26.66
CA VAL A 146 -7.94 17.14 26.86
C VAL A 146 -7.83 17.79 28.25
N LYS A 147 -7.60 16.98 29.28
CA LYS A 147 -7.42 17.47 30.65
C LYS A 147 -6.22 18.40 30.79
N ALA A 148 -5.11 18.10 30.13
CA ALA A 148 -3.93 18.97 30.11
C ALA A 148 -4.18 20.30 29.38
N ILE A 149 -4.88 20.27 28.23
CA ILE A 149 -5.25 21.48 27.46
C ILE A 149 -6.17 22.37 28.27
N VAL A 150 -7.22 21.78 28.87
CA VAL A 150 -8.16 22.52 29.71
C VAL A 150 -7.41 23.12 30.91
N ASN A 151 -6.61 22.33 31.63
CA ASN A 151 -5.83 22.82 32.77
C ASN A 151 -4.85 23.95 32.39
N THR A 152 -4.24 23.89 31.21
CA THR A 152 -3.31 24.93 30.72
C THR A 152 -4.05 26.19 30.26
N ALA A 153 -5.22 26.04 29.63
CA ALA A 153 -6.02 27.19 29.18
C ALA A 153 -6.63 27.96 30.35
N VAL A 154 -6.93 27.28 31.46
CA VAL A 154 -7.52 27.85 32.67
C VAL A 154 -6.49 28.17 33.75
N SER A 155 -5.23 27.75 33.61
CA SER A 155 -4.17 28.09 34.56
C SER A 155 -3.95 29.60 34.57
N GLY A 156 -4.32 30.25 35.68
CA GLY A 156 -4.25 31.70 35.85
C GLY A 156 -5.60 32.43 35.79
N THR A 157 -6.72 31.73 35.53
CA THR A 157 -8.07 32.29 35.69
C THR A 157 -8.66 31.81 37.02
N SER A 158 -9.23 32.72 37.82
CA SER A 158 -9.85 32.41 39.12
C SER A 158 -11.28 31.90 39.01
N THR A 159 -11.75 31.68 37.77
CA THR A 159 -13.18 31.61 37.42
C THR A 159 -13.74 30.19 37.28
N LEU A 160 -12.94 29.16 36.95
CA LEU A 160 -13.42 27.78 36.79
C LEU A 160 -13.06 26.89 37.99
N THR A 161 -14.07 26.22 38.57
CA THR A 161 -13.89 25.28 39.69
C THR A 161 -13.39 23.91 39.23
N LYS A 162 -12.76 23.15 40.13
CA LYS A 162 -12.31 21.76 39.87
C LYS A 162 -13.44 20.86 39.35
N SER A 163 -14.66 21.01 39.88
CA SER A 163 -15.82 20.22 39.44
C SER A 163 -16.28 20.57 38.03
N GLN A 164 -16.14 21.84 37.60
CA GLN A 164 -16.45 22.27 36.23
C GLN A 164 -15.41 21.78 35.23
N VAL A 165 -14.13 21.80 35.61
CA VAL A 165 -13.06 21.18 34.81
C VAL A 165 -13.31 19.68 34.66
N GLN A 166 -13.72 19.01 35.73
CA GLN A 166 -14.02 17.58 35.67
C GLN A 166 -15.27 17.28 34.83
N ALA A 167 -16.33 18.11 34.89
CA ALA A 167 -17.51 17.95 34.04
C ALA A 167 -17.21 18.13 32.53
N ILE A 168 -16.30 19.05 32.18
CA ILE A 168 -15.81 19.21 30.81
C ILE A 168 -15.04 17.98 30.37
N VAL A 169 -14.20 17.40 31.26
CA VAL A 169 -13.44 16.17 31.02
C VAL A 169 -14.35 14.95 30.90
N ASP A 170 -15.39 14.83 31.72
CA ASP A 170 -16.32 13.69 31.71
C ASP A 170 -17.25 13.74 30.48
N ALA A 171 -17.72 14.92 30.08
CA ALA A 171 -18.44 15.12 28.83
C ALA A 171 -17.56 14.82 27.60
N ALA A 172 -16.26 15.09 27.72
CA ALA A 172 -15.26 14.75 26.71
C ALA A 172 -15.00 13.24 26.61
N GLN A 173 -15.04 12.53 27.72
CA GLN A 173 -14.89 11.07 27.77
C GLN A 173 -16.11 10.31 27.23
N ALA A 174 -17.31 10.88 27.32
CA ALA A 174 -18.55 10.15 27.04
C ALA A 174 -18.90 9.99 25.54
N LYS A 175 -18.28 10.75 24.61
CA LYS A 175 -18.56 10.66 23.17
C LYS A 175 -17.36 11.15 22.35
N ASN A 176 -16.78 10.31 21.48
CA ASN A 176 -15.75 10.65 20.48
C ASN A 176 -15.91 12.07 19.92
N LEU A 177 -15.17 13.04 20.45
CA LEU A 177 -15.53 14.46 20.39
C LEU A 177 -15.17 15.14 19.08
N SER A 178 -16.16 15.65 18.36
CA SER A 178 -15.96 16.73 17.39
C SER A 178 -15.76 18.09 18.08
N LEU A 179 -15.11 19.04 17.40
CA LEU A 179 -14.92 20.43 17.88
C LEU A 179 -16.24 21.08 18.34
N ALA A 180 -17.33 20.83 17.62
CA ALA A 180 -18.67 21.35 17.93
C ALA A 180 -19.22 20.83 19.27
N GLN A 181 -18.92 19.58 19.63
CA GLN A 181 -19.39 18.98 20.88
C GLN A 181 -18.60 19.48 22.09
N VAL A 182 -17.30 19.78 21.92
CA VAL A 182 -16.48 20.42 22.95
C VAL A 182 -16.94 21.85 23.22
N THR A 183 -17.19 22.64 22.16
CA THR A 183 -17.73 24.01 22.32
C THR A 183 -19.07 24.02 23.05
N LYS A 184 -19.93 23.02 22.78
CA LYS A 184 -21.22 22.89 23.47
C LYS A 184 -21.07 22.52 24.94
N ALA A 185 -20.23 21.53 25.28
CA ALA A 185 -20.00 21.11 26.67
C ALA A 185 -19.45 22.26 27.52
N ILE A 186 -18.57 23.08 26.94
CA ILE A 186 -18.05 24.30 27.56
C ILE A 186 -19.17 25.32 27.78
N ALA A 187 -19.99 25.60 26.75
CA ALA A 187 -21.10 26.55 26.86
C ALA A 187 -22.12 26.14 27.94
N ASP A 188 -22.42 24.84 28.05
CA ASP A 188 -23.29 24.28 29.07
C ASP A 188 -22.68 24.41 30.48
N ALA A 189 -21.37 24.18 30.64
CA ALA A 189 -20.67 24.33 31.92
C ALA A 189 -20.54 25.80 32.39
N THR A 190 -20.59 26.76 31.46
CA THR A 190 -20.44 28.20 31.75
C THR A 190 -21.75 28.99 31.73
N LYS A 191 -22.90 28.33 31.55
CA LYS A 191 -24.21 28.97 31.33
C LYS A 191 -24.68 29.91 32.46
N ASN A 192 -24.14 29.76 33.67
CA ASN A 192 -24.62 30.45 34.88
C ASN A 192 -23.67 31.55 35.42
N PHE A 193 -22.69 32.02 34.65
CA PHE A 193 -21.77 33.07 35.14
C PHE A 193 -22.45 34.46 35.19
N PRO A 194 -22.35 35.23 36.30
CA PRO A 194 -23.22 36.39 36.52
C PRO A 194 -22.67 37.75 36.06
N THR A 195 -21.48 37.83 35.44
CA THR A 195 -20.84 39.13 35.13
C THR A 195 -20.16 39.20 33.76
N THR A 196 -20.09 40.39 33.18
CA THR A 196 -19.51 40.65 31.84
C THR A 196 -18.00 40.38 31.77
N GLU A 197 -17.26 40.62 32.85
CA GLU A 197 -15.81 40.39 32.96
C GLU A 197 -15.48 38.88 32.96
N ASN A 198 -16.31 38.06 33.64
CA ASN A 198 -16.18 36.61 33.62
C ASN A 198 -16.42 36.02 32.22
N VAL A 199 -17.35 36.59 31.45
CA VAL A 199 -17.65 36.15 30.07
C VAL A 199 -16.45 36.38 29.14
N GLU A 200 -15.72 37.49 29.30
CA GLU A 200 -14.57 37.81 28.46
C GLU A 200 -13.35 36.91 28.75
N GLU A 201 -13.10 36.59 30.02
CA GLU A 201 -12.08 35.60 30.40
C GLU A 201 -12.42 34.18 29.93
N ILE A 202 -13.70 33.78 30.05
CA ILE A 202 -14.20 32.50 29.53
C ILE A 202 -14.02 32.42 28.02
N ASN A 203 -14.36 33.48 27.27
CA ASN A 203 -14.17 33.49 25.82
C ASN A 203 -12.69 33.39 25.41
N LYS A 204 -11.77 33.99 26.17
CA LYS A 204 -10.32 33.85 25.96
C LYS A 204 -9.82 32.42 26.24
N ALA A 205 -10.28 31.80 27.33
CA ALA A 205 -9.96 30.41 27.64
C ALA A 205 -10.53 29.46 26.55
N ASN A 206 -11.75 29.71 26.10
CA ASN A 206 -12.41 28.95 25.03
C ASN A 206 -11.65 29.04 23.71
N ALA A 207 -11.22 30.24 23.31
CA ALA A 207 -10.43 30.43 22.10
C ALA A 207 -9.09 29.68 22.16
N LYS A 208 -8.43 29.62 23.34
CA LYS A 208 -7.20 28.85 23.55
C LYS A 208 -7.44 27.34 23.48
N ILE A 209 -8.51 26.84 24.09
CA ILE A 209 -8.90 25.43 24.04
C ILE A 209 -9.21 25.02 22.60
N VAL A 210 -10.02 25.81 21.89
CA VAL A 210 -10.36 25.60 20.48
C VAL A 210 -9.11 25.59 19.60
N ALA A 211 -8.22 26.58 19.73
CA ALA A 211 -6.99 26.64 18.94
C ALA A 211 -6.03 25.47 19.23
N ALA A 212 -5.95 25.01 20.48
CA ALA A 212 -5.14 23.85 20.85
C ALA A 212 -5.70 22.54 20.28
N ILE A 213 -7.02 22.37 20.32
CA ILE A 213 -7.71 21.22 19.71
C ILE A 213 -7.55 21.24 18.18
N GLU A 214 -7.74 22.40 17.53
CA GLU A 214 -7.51 22.57 16.09
C GLU A 214 -6.06 22.25 15.69
N THR A 215 -5.09 22.51 16.57
CA THR A 215 -3.68 22.18 16.33
C THR A 215 -3.41 20.68 16.44
N LEU A 216 -4.15 19.97 17.28
CA LEU A 216 -4.10 18.50 17.36
C LEU A 216 -4.80 17.84 16.17
N ASP A 217 -5.94 18.38 15.73
CA ASP A 217 -6.65 17.93 14.52
C ASP A 217 -5.78 18.08 13.26
N LYS A 218 -5.07 19.20 13.12
CA LYS A 218 -4.09 19.43 12.03
C LYS A 218 -2.87 18.51 12.08
N LYS A 219 -2.60 17.85 13.22
CA LYS A 219 -1.52 16.85 13.37
C LYS A 219 -2.00 15.42 13.14
N ALA A 220 -3.32 15.17 13.06
CA ALA A 220 -3.81 13.84 12.72
C ALA A 220 -3.44 13.51 11.27
N SER A 221 -2.66 12.45 11.08
CA SER A 221 -2.31 11.93 9.76
C SER A 221 -3.59 11.56 9.01
N THR A 222 -3.91 12.28 7.94
CA THR A 222 -5.06 12.01 7.06
C THR A 222 -4.60 11.95 5.60
N LEU A 223 -5.34 11.23 4.76
CA LEU A 223 -5.12 11.24 3.31
C LEU A 223 -5.88 12.39 2.67
N THR A 224 -5.24 13.06 1.72
CA THR A 224 -5.91 14.03 0.86
C THR A 224 -6.89 13.34 -0.09
N ALA A 225 -7.95 14.03 -0.51
CA ALA A 225 -8.90 13.52 -1.50
C ALA A 225 -8.22 13.08 -2.81
N LYS A 226 -7.11 13.74 -3.19
CA LYS A 226 -6.30 13.36 -4.34
C LYS A 226 -5.59 12.03 -4.12
N GLN A 227 -5.01 11.80 -2.94
CA GLN A 227 -4.39 10.50 -2.61
C GLN A 227 -5.42 9.38 -2.59
N VAL A 228 -6.63 9.61 -2.05
CA VAL A 228 -7.71 8.63 -2.11
C VAL A 228 -8.08 8.30 -3.56
N GLU A 229 -8.14 9.30 -4.44
CA GLU A 229 -8.43 9.09 -5.86
C GLU A 229 -7.30 8.36 -6.60
N GLU A 230 -6.03 8.67 -6.29
CA GLU A 230 -4.87 7.95 -6.82
C GLU A 230 -4.85 6.49 -6.34
N ILE A 231 -5.21 6.23 -5.08
CA ILE A 231 -5.40 4.87 -4.55
C ILE A 231 -6.56 4.19 -5.28
N MET A 232 -7.69 4.87 -5.49
CA MET A 232 -8.79 4.30 -6.25
C MET A 232 -8.32 3.85 -7.62
N LYS A 233 -7.59 4.70 -8.34
CA LYS A 233 -7.01 4.38 -9.65
C LYS A 233 -5.98 3.25 -9.62
N ALA A 234 -5.22 3.13 -8.54
CA ALA A 234 -4.19 2.10 -8.38
C ALA A 234 -4.79 0.73 -8.03
N VAL A 235 -5.91 0.71 -7.31
CA VAL A 235 -6.57 -0.52 -6.84
C VAL A 235 -7.66 -0.97 -7.81
N THR A 236 -8.32 -0.04 -8.52
CA THR A 236 -8.94 -0.35 -9.81
C THR A 236 -7.81 -0.80 -10.71
N TRP A 237 -7.63 -2.10 -10.87
CA TRP A 237 -6.91 -2.51 -12.05
C TRP A 237 -7.73 -2.06 -13.25
N GLN A 238 -7.18 -1.15 -14.05
CA GLN A 238 -7.78 -0.65 -15.30
C GLN A 238 -7.81 -1.73 -16.41
N GLY A 239 -7.63 -3.00 -16.06
CA GLY A 239 -7.32 -4.09 -16.99
C GLY A 239 -8.08 -5.41 -16.84
N GLY A 240 -9.08 -5.50 -15.93
CA GLY A 240 -10.11 -6.52 -16.07
C GLY A 240 -9.74 -7.95 -15.63
N GLY A 241 -9.19 -8.11 -14.43
CA GLY A 241 -8.97 -9.43 -13.83
C GLY A 241 -10.25 -10.20 -13.63
N ASP A 242 -10.23 -11.46 -14.01
CA ASP A 242 -11.37 -12.35 -13.87
C ASP A 242 -11.30 -13.03 -12.49
N THR A 243 -12.21 -12.65 -11.59
CA THR A 243 -12.35 -13.28 -10.27
C THR A 243 -13.54 -14.24 -10.21
N THR A 244 -14.24 -14.53 -11.32
CA THR A 244 -15.47 -15.35 -11.35
C THR A 244 -15.28 -16.80 -10.90
N TRP A 245 -14.05 -17.28 -10.82
CA TRP A 245 -13.66 -18.59 -10.27
C TRP A 245 -13.60 -18.63 -8.74
N PHE A 246 -13.68 -17.47 -8.08
CA PHE A 246 -13.59 -17.30 -6.64
C PHE A 246 -14.96 -16.98 -6.04
N ASP A 247 -15.26 -17.62 -4.91
CA ASP A 247 -16.44 -17.31 -4.11
C ASP A 247 -16.02 -17.12 -2.65
N ALA A 248 -16.31 -15.92 -2.12
CA ALA A 248 -15.98 -15.57 -0.74
C ALA A 248 -16.71 -16.45 0.30
N ALA A 249 -17.88 -17.02 -0.01
CA ALA A 249 -18.66 -17.84 0.94
C ALA A 249 -17.96 -19.15 1.19
N THR A 250 -17.40 -19.71 0.14
CA THR A 250 -16.75 -21.00 0.19
C THR A 250 -15.27 -20.86 0.53
N TYR A 251 -14.69 -19.66 0.50
CA TYR A 251 -13.27 -19.40 0.69
C TYR A 251 -12.67 -20.15 1.90
N ASP A 252 -13.30 -20.07 3.08
CA ASP A 252 -12.80 -20.71 4.30
C ASP A 252 -12.73 -22.23 4.17
N SER A 253 -13.74 -22.83 3.52
CA SER A 253 -13.86 -24.28 3.31
C SER A 253 -13.10 -24.80 2.10
N ALA A 254 -12.93 -23.97 1.07
CA ALA A 254 -12.29 -24.30 -0.18
C ALA A 254 -10.78 -24.45 0.03
N LYS A 255 -10.22 -25.53 -0.50
CA LYS A 255 -8.79 -25.85 -0.40
C LYS A 255 -8.06 -25.75 -1.73
N GLU A 256 -8.79 -25.81 -2.83
CA GLU A 256 -8.24 -25.92 -4.17
C GLU A 256 -8.97 -24.99 -5.12
N TYR A 257 -8.22 -24.32 -5.98
CA TYR A 257 -8.70 -23.47 -7.06
C TYR A 257 -7.98 -23.83 -8.34
N THR A 258 -8.67 -23.75 -9.47
CA THR A 258 -8.09 -23.99 -10.79
C THR A 258 -8.27 -22.77 -11.68
N LEU A 259 -7.17 -22.20 -12.16
CA LEU A 259 -7.17 -21.04 -13.05
C LEU A 259 -6.77 -21.47 -14.45
N THR A 260 -7.59 -21.11 -15.43
CA THR A 260 -7.46 -21.60 -16.81
C THR A 260 -7.12 -20.50 -17.82
N LYS A 261 -7.18 -19.24 -17.40
CA LYS A 261 -6.99 -18.07 -18.25
C LYS A 261 -6.02 -17.05 -17.62
N PRO A 262 -5.27 -16.29 -18.42
CA PRO A 262 -4.38 -15.24 -17.92
C PRO A 262 -5.10 -14.20 -17.05
N GLU A 263 -6.32 -13.83 -17.41
CA GLU A 263 -7.15 -12.85 -16.68
C GLU A 263 -7.48 -13.37 -15.28
N GLN A 264 -7.60 -14.69 -15.10
CA GLN A 264 -7.85 -15.32 -13.80
C GLN A 264 -6.61 -15.29 -12.91
N VAL A 265 -5.42 -15.49 -13.49
CA VAL A 265 -4.14 -15.35 -12.77
C VAL A 265 -3.94 -13.91 -12.29
N ALA A 266 -4.35 -12.94 -13.09
CA ALA A 266 -4.32 -11.55 -12.67
C ALA A 266 -5.44 -11.24 -11.65
N GLY A 267 -6.62 -11.87 -11.75
CA GLY A 267 -7.67 -11.85 -10.72
C GLY A 267 -7.19 -12.40 -9.36
N LEU A 268 -6.32 -13.42 -9.35
CA LEU A 268 -5.67 -13.90 -8.13
C LEU A 268 -4.84 -12.79 -7.47
N ALA A 269 -4.08 -12.01 -8.25
CA ALA A 269 -3.36 -10.86 -7.70
C ALA A 269 -4.34 -9.86 -7.06
N THR A 270 -5.45 -9.54 -7.73
CA THR A 270 -6.50 -8.66 -7.17
C THR A 270 -7.02 -9.16 -5.82
N LEU A 271 -7.36 -10.45 -5.70
CA LEU A 271 -7.88 -11.04 -4.48
C LEU A 271 -6.85 -11.03 -3.34
N VAL A 272 -5.61 -11.41 -3.64
CA VAL A 272 -4.52 -11.44 -2.65
C VAL A 272 -4.23 -10.04 -2.17
N ASN A 273 -4.11 -9.07 -3.09
CA ASN A 273 -3.87 -7.67 -2.74
C ASN A 273 -5.06 -7.06 -1.97
N GLY A 274 -6.26 -7.67 -2.07
CA GLY A 274 -7.44 -7.38 -1.25
C GLY A 274 -7.50 -8.00 0.13
N GLY A 275 -6.54 -8.87 0.47
CA GLY A 275 -6.42 -9.49 1.79
C GLY A 275 -6.79 -10.97 1.85
N TYR A 276 -7.18 -11.60 0.73
CA TYR A 276 -7.35 -13.06 0.69
C TYR A 276 -5.99 -13.72 0.51
N ASN A 277 -5.35 -14.17 1.60
CA ASN A 277 -3.96 -14.64 1.57
C ASN A 277 -3.76 -16.08 1.05
N PHE A 278 -4.83 -16.84 0.84
CA PHE A 278 -4.84 -18.26 0.43
C PHE A 278 -4.05 -19.20 1.34
N GLU A 279 -3.88 -18.87 2.62
CA GLU A 279 -3.17 -19.71 3.59
C GLU A 279 -3.76 -21.13 3.64
N GLY A 280 -2.92 -22.14 3.44
CA GLY A 280 -3.31 -23.55 3.39
C GLY A 280 -4.11 -23.98 2.15
N LYS A 281 -4.17 -23.14 1.11
CA LYS A 281 -4.90 -23.41 -0.14
C LYS A 281 -3.96 -23.59 -1.33
N ILE A 282 -4.41 -24.35 -2.32
CA ILE A 282 -3.67 -24.63 -3.55
C ILE A 282 -4.39 -23.95 -4.72
N VAL A 283 -3.65 -23.17 -5.49
CA VAL A 283 -4.07 -22.58 -6.75
C VAL A 283 -3.31 -23.25 -7.88
N THR A 284 -3.99 -24.10 -8.63
CA THR A 284 -3.42 -24.80 -9.79
C THR A 284 -3.69 -24.00 -11.05
N LEU A 285 -2.63 -23.69 -11.78
CA LEU A 285 -2.70 -23.02 -13.07
C LEU A 285 -2.69 -24.09 -14.16
N VAL A 286 -3.65 -24.02 -15.07
CA VAL A 286 -3.85 -24.99 -16.15
C VAL A 286 -4.03 -24.23 -17.46
N ALA A 287 -3.47 -24.71 -18.56
CA ALA A 287 -3.78 -24.15 -19.86
C ALA A 287 -5.14 -24.64 -20.36
N ASN A 288 -5.97 -23.75 -20.89
CA ASN A 288 -7.26 -24.10 -21.49
C ASN A 288 -7.13 -24.59 -22.96
N ASN A 289 -5.96 -25.08 -23.37
CA ASN A 289 -5.74 -25.52 -24.74
C ASN A 289 -4.98 -26.86 -24.75
N GLU A 290 -5.31 -27.73 -25.71
CA GLU A 290 -4.75 -29.09 -25.78
C GLU A 290 -3.33 -29.14 -26.41
N THR A 291 -2.88 -28.04 -27.02
CA THR A 291 -1.67 -28.00 -27.86
C THR A 291 -0.45 -27.35 -27.18
N GLU A 292 -0.66 -26.51 -26.19
CA GLU A 292 0.37 -25.71 -25.52
C GLU A 292 -0.01 -25.46 -24.05
N ASN A 293 0.76 -26.02 -23.13
CA ASN A 293 0.57 -25.81 -21.69
C ASN A 293 1.09 -24.41 -21.27
N SER A 294 0.48 -23.34 -21.80
CA SER A 294 0.89 -21.96 -21.52
C SER A 294 -0.27 -21.00 -21.26
N LEU A 295 0.00 -19.97 -20.45
CA LEU A 295 -0.83 -18.79 -20.24
C LEU A 295 0.00 -17.54 -20.61
N THR A 296 -0.49 -16.76 -21.56
CA THR A 296 0.16 -15.50 -21.97
C THR A 296 -0.48 -14.34 -21.22
N LEU A 297 0.30 -13.70 -20.34
CA LEU A 297 -0.13 -12.51 -19.63
C LEU A 297 -0.33 -11.34 -20.64
N PRO A 298 -1.34 -10.48 -20.42
CA PRO A 298 -1.69 -9.44 -21.38
C PRO A 298 -0.55 -8.43 -21.62
N GLU A 299 -0.13 -8.26 -22.88
CA GLU A 299 1.04 -7.44 -23.26
C GLU A 299 0.86 -5.93 -23.01
N LYS A 300 -0.38 -5.43 -22.99
CA LYS A 300 -0.68 -3.99 -22.89
C LYS A 300 -0.65 -3.44 -21.47
N GLU A 301 -0.58 -4.31 -20.47
CA GLU A 301 -0.82 -3.95 -19.08
C GLU A 301 0.30 -4.52 -18.23
N ASN A 302 0.97 -3.66 -17.45
CA ASN A 302 2.05 -4.15 -16.59
C ASN A 302 1.52 -5.18 -15.61
N TRP A 303 2.32 -6.21 -15.38
CA TRP A 303 2.03 -7.21 -14.37
C TRP A 303 1.89 -6.57 -12.98
N THR A 304 0.84 -6.95 -12.27
CA THR A 304 0.67 -6.60 -10.86
C THR A 304 1.06 -7.81 -10.02
N PRO A 305 2.15 -7.74 -9.23
CA PRO A 305 2.56 -8.87 -8.41
C PRO A 305 1.50 -9.29 -7.41
N ILE A 306 1.45 -10.59 -7.18
CA ILE A 306 0.56 -11.21 -6.20
C ILE A 306 1.12 -10.91 -4.80
N GLY A 307 0.30 -10.34 -3.91
CA GLY A 307 0.68 -9.98 -2.55
C GLY A 307 1.46 -8.67 -2.41
N ASN A 308 1.20 -7.70 -3.29
CA ASN A 308 1.85 -6.38 -3.31
C ASN A 308 1.14 -5.34 -2.43
N THR A 309 0.42 -5.75 -1.39
CA THR A 309 -0.19 -4.85 -0.42
C THR A 309 0.22 -5.31 0.97
N ARG A 310 0.69 -4.37 1.79
CA ARG A 310 1.17 -4.64 3.15
C ARG A 310 0.15 -5.46 3.95
N GLY A 311 0.61 -6.54 4.58
CA GLY A 311 -0.23 -7.44 5.38
C GLY A 311 -1.20 -8.30 4.56
N SER A 312 -1.02 -8.33 3.24
CA SER A 312 -1.81 -9.13 2.30
C SER A 312 -0.87 -10.04 1.49
N GLU A 313 0.09 -10.64 2.17
CA GLU A 313 1.08 -11.54 1.57
C GLU A 313 0.40 -12.83 1.08
N PHE A 314 0.91 -13.41 -0.01
CA PHE A 314 0.46 -14.73 -0.44
C PHE A 314 1.03 -15.82 0.45
N LYS A 315 0.16 -16.67 0.98
CA LYS A 315 0.49 -17.78 1.90
C LYS A 315 0.03 -19.15 1.41
N GLY A 316 -0.49 -19.22 0.19
CA GLY A 316 -0.92 -20.47 -0.43
C GLY A 316 0.17 -21.17 -1.23
N THR A 317 -0.25 -22.12 -2.05
CA THR A 317 0.57 -22.75 -3.10
C THR A 317 0.09 -22.30 -4.47
N ILE A 318 0.97 -21.76 -5.31
CA ILE A 318 0.73 -21.63 -6.75
C ILE A 318 1.49 -22.75 -7.45
N SER A 319 0.78 -23.53 -8.26
CA SER A 319 1.35 -24.70 -8.94
C SER A 319 0.94 -24.75 -10.41
N GLY A 320 1.87 -25.05 -11.32
CA GLY A 320 1.55 -25.39 -12.72
C GLY A 320 1.09 -26.84 -12.92
N GLY A 321 0.63 -27.51 -11.86
CA GLY A 321 0.19 -28.90 -11.87
C GLY A 321 1.11 -29.86 -11.11
N THR A 322 0.70 -31.11 -10.96
CA THR A 322 1.45 -32.14 -10.23
C THR A 322 2.46 -32.91 -11.09
N ASP A 323 2.27 -32.93 -12.42
CA ASP A 323 3.22 -33.52 -13.36
C ASP A 323 4.41 -32.58 -13.58
N THR A 324 5.53 -32.87 -12.91
CA THR A 324 6.74 -32.05 -12.96
C THR A 324 7.44 -32.07 -14.32
N THR A 325 7.06 -33.00 -15.20
CA THR A 325 7.58 -33.07 -16.58
C THR A 325 6.82 -32.15 -17.54
N LYS A 326 5.68 -31.62 -17.10
CA LYS A 326 4.81 -30.72 -17.87
C LYS A 326 4.49 -29.46 -17.05
N PRO A 327 5.50 -28.67 -16.67
CA PRO A 327 5.26 -27.39 -16.02
C PRO A 327 4.39 -26.48 -16.88
N LEU A 328 3.60 -25.62 -16.23
CA LEU A 328 2.87 -24.57 -16.94
C LEU A 328 3.82 -23.45 -17.35
N VAL A 329 3.72 -23.01 -18.60
CA VAL A 329 4.47 -21.86 -19.11
C VAL A 329 3.68 -20.56 -18.90
N ILE A 330 4.26 -19.59 -18.22
CA ILE A 330 3.76 -18.22 -18.10
C ILE A 330 4.57 -17.33 -19.04
N LYS A 331 3.91 -16.72 -20.02
CA LYS A 331 4.54 -15.84 -21.02
C LYS A 331 4.22 -14.38 -20.77
N GLY A 332 5.10 -13.48 -21.22
CA GLY A 332 4.78 -12.06 -21.32
C GLY A 332 4.74 -11.31 -19.99
N LEU A 333 5.51 -11.78 -18.98
CA LEU A 333 5.69 -11.03 -17.74
C LEU A 333 6.42 -9.71 -18.05
N THR A 334 5.68 -8.61 -18.13
CA THR A 334 6.23 -7.28 -18.39
C THR A 334 6.02 -6.34 -17.21
N LEU A 335 7.04 -5.53 -16.91
CA LEU A 335 6.95 -4.49 -15.89
C LEU A 335 7.78 -3.26 -16.30
N ASN A 336 7.12 -2.14 -16.56
CA ASN A 336 7.72 -0.91 -17.06
C ASN A 336 7.38 0.33 -16.18
N GLU A 337 7.36 1.52 -16.78
CA GLU A 337 7.21 2.83 -16.12
C GLU A 337 5.95 2.99 -15.26
N GLN A 338 4.89 2.18 -15.44
CA GLN A 338 3.73 2.23 -14.52
C GLN A 338 4.05 1.72 -13.11
N PHE A 339 5.20 1.06 -12.89
CA PHE A 339 5.71 0.76 -11.54
C PHE A 339 5.60 1.99 -10.63
N ASN A 340 5.90 3.18 -11.14
CA ASN A 340 5.89 4.42 -10.36
C ASN A 340 4.52 4.79 -9.77
N ALA A 341 3.42 4.42 -10.42
CA ALA A 341 2.08 4.71 -9.94
C ALA A 341 1.67 3.80 -8.77
N VAL A 342 2.22 2.60 -8.73
CA VAL A 342 1.83 1.55 -7.79
C VAL A 342 2.93 1.23 -6.77
N LYS A 343 4.15 1.79 -6.92
CA LYS A 343 5.37 1.40 -6.18
C LYS A 343 5.23 1.40 -4.65
N ASN A 344 4.38 2.25 -4.10
CA ASN A 344 4.11 2.29 -2.66
C ASN A 344 3.32 1.07 -2.15
N GLY A 345 2.72 0.25 -3.03
CA GLY A 345 2.13 -1.05 -2.63
C GLY A 345 3.19 -2.11 -2.35
N TYR A 346 4.30 -2.08 -3.09
CA TYR A 346 5.33 -3.14 -3.10
C TYR A 346 6.23 -3.14 -1.87
N LEU A 347 5.89 -2.37 -0.82
CA LEU A 347 6.73 -2.12 0.35
C LEU A 347 6.89 -3.38 1.20
N ILE A 348 8.15 -3.78 1.39
CA ILE A 348 8.53 -4.82 2.34
C ILE A 348 8.68 -4.16 3.71
N ASN A 349 8.07 -4.76 4.74
CA ASN A 349 8.24 -4.27 6.10
C ASN A 349 9.71 -4.38 6.55
N CYS A 350 10.35 -3.23 6.77
CA CYS A 350 11.76 -3.11 7.17
C CYS A 350 11.87 -2.59 8.61
N SER A 351 11.57 -3.42 9.61
CA SER A 351 11.68 -2.99 11.02
C SER A 351 13.11 -2.65 11.47
N SER A 352 14.15 -3.09 10.73
CA SER A 352 15.55 -2.74 11.01
C SER A 352 15.94 -1.26 10.78
N THR A 353 15.21 -0.52 9.93
CA THR A 353 15.47 0.90 9.66
C THR A 353 14.40 1.83 10.22
N GLY A 354 13.27 1.27 10.68
CA GLY A 354 12.09 2.04 11.08
C GLY A 354 11.41 2.80 9.93
N ASN A 355 11.86 2.58 8.68
CA ASN A 355 11.40 3.28 7.48
C ASN A 355 10.87 2.28 6.44
N MET A 356 9.85 2.67 5.67
CA MET A 356 9.28 1.87 4.59
C MET A 356 9.94 2.21 3.26
N ASP A 357 11.16 1.71 3.04
CA ASP A 357 11.99 2.10 1.90
C ASP A 357 12.31 0.98 0.90
N LYS A 358 12.13 -0.31 1.25
CA LYS A 358 12.45 -1.46 0.38
C LYS A 358 11.21 -2.02 -0.30
N VAL A 359 11.38 -2.56 -1.51
CA VAL A 359 10.27 -3.17 -2.26
C VAL A 359 10.62 -4.50 -2.91
N GLY A 360 9.69 -5.45 -2.81
CA GLY A 360 9.78 -6.77 -3.41
C GLY A 360 8.92 -6.83 -4.66
N VAL A 361 9.52 -7.16 -5.80
CA VAL A 361 8.83 -7.16 -7.09
C VAL A 361 9.12 -8.46 -7.84
N GLY A 362 8.07 -9.12 -8.35
CA GLY A 362 8.18 -10.36 -9.11
C GLY A 362 6.82 -10.86 -9.59
N PHE A 363 6.73 -12.11 -10.03
CA PHE A 363 5.42 -12.75 -10.24
C PHE A 363 4.61 -12.74 -8.93
N VAL A 364 5.24 -13.16 -7.85
CA VAL A 364 4.78 -12.98 -6.45
C VAL A 364 5.65 -11.91 -5.77
N ALA A 365 5.05 -10.95 -5.08
CA ALA A 365 5.80 -9.90 -4.38
C ALA A 365 6.52 -10.44 -3.14
N TYR A 366 5.81 -11.23 -2.33
CA TYR A 366 6.29 -11.79 -1.06
C TYR A 366 5.89 -13.26 -0.96
N LEU A 367 6.85 -14.15 -0.75
CA LEU A 367 6.60 -15.59 -0.53
C LEU A 367 7.03 -15.97 0.89
N GLY A 368 6.04 -16.04 1.78
CA GLY A 368 6.21 -16.25 3.22
C GLY A 368 6.30 -17.70 3.67
N GLU A 369 6.46 -17.90 4.98
CA GLU A 369 6.42 -19.22 5.63
C GLU A 369 5.19 -20.04 5.20
N GLY A 370 5.44 -21.28 4.79
CA GLY A 370 4.41 -22.21 4.33
C GLY A 370 3.91 -21.98 2.88
N ALA A 371 4.25 -20.84 2.27
CA ALA A 371 3.87 -20.54 0.89
C ALA A 371 4.77 -21.27 -0.12
N LYS A 372 4.22 -21.62 -1.28
CA LYS A 372 4.95 -22.35 -2.33
C LYS A 372 4.65 -21.82 -3.73
N LEU A 373 5.69 -21.69 -4.55
CA LEU A 373 5.58 -21.51 -6.00
C LEU A 373 6.25 -22.71 -6.67
N SER A 374 5.53 -23.44 -7.52
CA SER A 374 6.10 -24.65 -8.10
C SER A 374 5.61 -25.06 -9.48
N ASN A 375 6.46 -25.80 -10.20
CA ASN A 375 6.14 -26.37 -11.51
C ASN A 375 5.76 -25.32 -12.57
N ILE A 376 6.51 -24.22 -12.62
CA ILE A 376 6.26 -23.09 -13.53
C ILE A 376 7.49 -22.83 -14.41
N VAL A 377 7.25 -22.54 -15.68
CA VAL A 377 8.24 -21.97 -16.61
C VAL A 377 7.87 -20.51 -16.86
N PHE A 378 8.77 -19.57 -16.61
CA PHE A 378 8.62 -18.19 -17.06
C PHE A 378 9.34 -18.02 -18.40
N GLU A 379 8.63 -17.50 -19.40
CA GLU A 379 9.14 -17.32 -20.75
C GLU A 379 8.97 -15.86 -21.22
N ASP A 380 10.01 -15.33 -21.86
CA ASP A 380 10.04 -13.97 -22.43
C ASP A 380 9.71 -12.86 -21.42
N VAL A 381 10.42 -12.88 -20.28
CA VAL A 381 10.27 -11.85 -19.25
C VAL A 381 10.94 -10.55 -19.69
N ASN A 382 10.22 -9.43 -19.63
CA ASN A 382 10.71 -8.14 -20.10
C ASN A 382 10.42 -7.01 -19.11
N VAL A 383 11.44 -6.65 -18.32
CA VAL A 383 11.32 -5.70 -17.21
C VAL A 383 12.28 -4.54 -17.38
N ASN A 384 11.77 -3.31 -17.20
CA ASN A 384 12.53 -2.08 -17.29
C ASN A 384 12.05 -1.06 -16.25
N ILE A 385 12.60 -1.14 -15.04
CA ILE A 385 12.32 -0.20 -13.96
C ILE A 385 13.43 0.86 -13.93
N LYS A 386 13.04 2.13 -14.06
CA LYS A 386 13.95 3.28 -14.09
C LYS A 386 13.83 4.18 -12.84
N ASP A 387 13.02 3.80 -11.85
CA ASP A 387 12.79 4.61 -10.66
C ASP A 387 14.04 4.64 -9.77
N THR A 388 14.47 5.84 -9.43
CA THR A 388 15.67 6.13 -8.62
C THR A 388 15.31 6.77 -7.28
N LYS A 389 14.02 6.88 -6.96
CA LYS A 389 13.52 7.58 -5.78
C LYS A 389 13.26 6.66 -4.60
N MET A 390 13.22 5.33 -4.81
CA MET A 390 13.06 4.36 -3.72
C MET A 390 14.31 3.51 -3.59
N ASP A 391 14.98 3.60 -2.44
CA ASP A 391 16.17 2.82 -2.16
C ASP A 391 15.84 1.33 -1.96
N GLY A 392 16.35 0.47 -2.85
CA GLY A 392 16.28 -0.98 -2.66
C GLY A 392 15.03 -1.63 -3.24
N ILE A 393 14.76 -1.31 -4.50
CA ILE A 393 13.96 -2.17 -5.38
C ILE A 393 14.68 -3.51 -5.51
N CYS A 394 14.01 -4.58 -5.11
CA CYS A 394 14.48 -5.95 -5.18
C CYS A 394 13.58 -6.73 -6.15
N PHE A 395 14.01 -6.84 -7.42
CA PHE A 395 13.24 -7.57 -8.43
C PHE A 395 13.77 -8.99 -8.63
N GLY A 396 12.86 -9.97 -8.67
CA GLY A 396 13.13 -11.33 -9.15
C GLY A 396 11.95 -11.84 -9.97
N VAL A 397 12.20 -12.62 -11.03
CA VAL A 397 11.11 -13.09 -11.92
C VAL A 397 10.04 -13.82 -11.16
N ALA A 398 10.44 -14.78 -10.31
CA ALA A 398 9.50 -15.61 -9.56
C ALA A 398 8.99 -14.87 -8.33
N VAL A 399 9.91 -14.36 -7.51
CA VAL A 399 9.59 -13.82 -6.19
C VAL A 399 10.36 -12.52 -5.92
N GLY A 400 9.65 -11.49 -5.45
CA GLY A 400 10.26 -10.25 -5.00
C GLY A 400 11.05 -10.42 -3.71
N TYR A 401 10.41 -10.94 -2.65
CA TYR A 401 11.05 -11.24 -1.37
C TYR A 401 10.66 -12.64 -0.86
N LEU A 402 11.67 -13.48 -0.62
CA LEU A 402 11.53 -14.84 -0.12
C LEU A 402 11.85 -14.89 1.39
N ASP A 403 10.85 -15.23 2.20
CA ASP A 403 10.97 -15.24 3.67
C ASP A 403 10.14 -16.37 4.32
N GLY A 404 10.65 -17.58 4.19
CA GLY A 404 10.09 -18.83 4.73
C GLY A 404 9.41 -19.70 3.67
N GLY A 405 9.21 -19.19 2.46
CA GLY A 405 8.56 -19.90 1.36
C GLY A 405 9.44 -20.91 0.63
N THR A 406 8.83 -21.64 -0.30
CA THR A 406 9.51 -22.62 -1.17
C THR A 406 9.29 -22.30 -2.65
N ILE A 407 10.38 -22.20 -3.41
CA ILE A 407 10.39 -22.17 -4.88
C ILE A 407 10.94 -23.51 -5.35
N GLU A 408 10.12 -24.29 -6.08
CA GLU A 408 10.50 -25.65 -6.51
C GLU A 408 10.11 -25.94 -7.96
N ASN A 409 11.01 -26.55 -8.74
CA ASN A 409 10.76 -26.90 -10.13
C ASN A 409 10.33 -25.67 -10.96
N VAL A 410 11.17 -24.64 -10.94
CA VAL A 410 10.93 -23.38 -11.66
C VAL A 410 11.98 -23.17 -12.73
N THR A 411 11.53 -22.89 -13.95
CA THR A 411 12.41 -22.56 -15.07
C THR A 411 12.21 -21.11 -15.52
N ILE A 412 13.28 -20.44 -15.92
CA ILE A 412 13.21 -19.19 -16.68
C ILE A 412 13.92 -19.42 -18.01
N ARG A 413 13.29 -19.07 -19.12
CA ARG A 413 13.92 -19.20 -20.45
C ARG A 413 13.42 -18.16 -21.44
N LYS A 414 14.11 -18.07 -22.57
CA LYS A 414 13.66 -17.30 -23.74
C LYS A 414 12.96 -18.23 -24.73
N SER A 415 11.89 -17.80 -25.35
CA SER A 415 11.26 -18.57 -26.43
C SER A 415 12.14 -18.58 -27.68
N SER A 416 11.87 -19.54 -28.57
CA SER A 416 12.48 -19.63 -29.89
C SER A 416 11.86 -18.65 -30.91
N THR A 417 10.89 -17.84 -30.50
CA THR A 417 10.23 -16.87 -31.36
C THR A 417 11.24 -15.83 -31.84
N GLU A 418 11.17 -15.47 -33.13
CA GLU A 418 12.04 -14.45 -33.69
C GLU A 418 11.82 -13.12 -32.96
N GLY A 419 12.91 -12.47 -32.56
CA GLY A 419 12.87 -11.22 -31.81
C GLY A 419 12.50 -11.35 -30.32
N ALA A 420 12.26 -12.57 -29.81
CA ALA A 420 12.00 -12.79 -28.39
C ALA A 420 13.18 -12.30 -27.53
N THR A 421 12.84 -11.59 -26.46
CA THR A 421 13.78 -11.09 -25.46
C THR A 421 13.42 -11.61 -24.09
N ASN A 422 14.44 -11.90 -23.28
CA ASN A 422 14.28 -12.30 -21.89
C ASN A 422 15.28 -11.50 -21.05
N LYS A 423 14.81 -10.36 -20.52
CA LYS A 423 15.66 -9.33 -19.92
C LYS A 423 14.99 -8.65 -18.73
N ILE A 424 15.75 -8.56 -17.65
CA ILE A 424 15.45 -7.77 -16.46
C ILE A 424 16.41 -6.59 -16.42
N SER A 425 15.87 -5.39 -16.24
CA SER A 425 16.65 -4.16 -16.08
C SER A 425 16.05 -3.28 -15.00
N THR A 426 16.73 -3.15 -13.86
CA THR A 426 16.35 -2.28 -12.74
C THR A 426 17.45 -1.28 -12.39
N VAL A 427 17.21 -0.43 -11.39
CA VAL A 427 18.18 0.55 -10.89
C VAL A 427 19.04 0.01 -9.74
N TYR A 428 18.44 -0.73 -8.81
CA TYR A 428 19.08 -1.26 -7.61
C TYR A 428 19.28 -2.78 -7.71
N ARG A 429 19.44 -3.44 -6.57
CA ARG A 429 19.62 -4.88 -6.37
C ARG A 429 18.60 -5.73 -7.13
N THR A 430 19.06 -6.63 -7.97
CA THR A 430 18.18 -7.44 -8.80
C THR A 430 18.69 -8.87 -8.94
N GLY A 431 17.79 -9.84 -8.82
CA GLY A 431 18.07 -11.25 -9.07
C GLY A 431 17.35 -11.75 -10.30
N GLY A 432 17.89 -12.78 -10.95
CA GLY A 432 17.18 -13.46 -12.03
C GLY A 432 15.96 -14.22 -11.53
N LEU A 433 16.03 -14.90 -10.39
CA LEU A 433 14.89 -15.63 -9.81
C LEU A 433 14.22 -14.87 -8.68
N VAL A 434 15.01 -14.40 -7.72
CA VAL A 434 14.54 -13.82 -6.45
C VAL A 434 15.15 -12.43 -6.25
N GLY A 435 14.32 -11.42 -5.96
CA GLY A 435 14.80 -10.07 -5.70
C GLY A 435 15.60 -9.99 -4.42
N ALA A 436 14.99 -10.37 -3.31
CA ALA A 436 15.63 -10.47 -2.01
C ALA A 436 15.24 -11.76 -1.26
N ALA A 437 16.10 -12.24 -0.38
CA ALA A 437 15.83 -13.45 0.39
C ALA A 437 16.35 -13.35 1.83
N ALA A 438 15.54 -13.80 2.79
CA ALA A 438 15.91 -13.91 4.20
C ALA A 438 15.88 -15.35 4.68
N ASN A 439 14.78 -16.05 4.41
CA ASN A 439 14.60 -17.44 4.79
C ASN A 439 13.89 -18.18 3.65
N GLY A 440 14.11 -19.49 3.48
CA GLY A 440 13.32 -20.29 2.55
C GLY A 440 14.13 -21.32 1.76
N THR A 441 13.43 -21.96 0.83
CA THR A 441 13.99 -23.04 -0.01
C THR A 441 13.88 -22.70 -1.49
N ILE A 442 14.97 -22.88 -2.22
CA ILE A 442 15.04 -22.80 -3.69
C ILE A 442 15.57 -24.14 -4.17
N LYS A 443 14.78 -24.87 -4.95
CA LYS A 443 15.13 -26.23 -5.36
C LYS A 443 14.70 -26.51 -6.80
N ASP A 444 15.51 -27.28 -7.52
CA ASP A 444 15.21 -27.76 -8.88
C ASP A 444 14.89 -26.56 -9.81
N VAL A 445 15.83 -25.62 -9.92
CA VAL A 445 15.65 -24.39 -10.71
C VAL A 445 16.56 -24.40 -11.93
N THR A 446 16.04 -23.97 -13.08
CA THR A 446 16.84 -23.72 -14.28
C THR A 446 16.66 -22.28 -14.76
N ILE A 447 17.74 -21.54 -14.95
CA ILE A 447 17.70 -20.19 -15.53
C ILE A 447 18.50 -20.20 -16.82
N SER A 448 17.82 -19.93 -17.93
CA SER A 448 18.41 -19.99 -19.27
C SER A 448 18.14 -18.72 -20.07
N ASP A 449 19.11 -18.31 -20.89
CA ASP A 449 18.97 -17.21 -21.86
C ASP A 449 18.43 -15.90 -21.26
N LEU A 450 18.83 -15.59 -20.03
CA LEU A 450 18.35 -14.44 -19.27
C LEU A 450 19.44 -13.37 -19.18
N THR A 451 19.09 -12.12 -19.50
CA THR A 451 19.91 -10.96 -19.13
C THR A 451 19.39 -10.32 -17.86
N VAL A 452 20.18 -10.33 -16.80
CA VAL A 452 19.89 -9.64 -15.54
C VAL A 452 20.74 -8.37 -15.47
N GLN A 453 20.11 -7.21 -15.28
CA GLN A 453 20.81 -5.92 -15.29
C GLN A 453 20.39 -5.02 -14.13
N SER A 454 21.37 -4.60 -13.32
CA SER A 454 21.27 -3.43 -12.46
C SER A 454 22.00 -2.27 -13.13
N LYS A 455 21.27 -1.21 -13.49
CA LYS A 455 21.84 -0.04 -14.19
C LYS A 455 22.58 0.90 -13.25
N GLY A 456 22.26 0.87 -11.95
CA GLY A 456 22.65 1.92 -11.02
C GLY A 456 22.10 3.29 -11.41
N TYR A 457 22.37 4.29 -10.58
CA TYR A 457 22.11 5.69 -10.90
C TYR A 457 23.21 6.57 -10.36
N ALA A 458 23.87 7.32 -11.25
CA ALA A 458 25.05 8.13 -10.94
C ALA A 458 24.78 9.26 -9.94
N GLY A 459 23.53 9.71 -9.80
CA GLY A 459 23.15 10.77 -8.85
C GLY A 459 22.84 10.28 -7.43
N LEU A 460 22.83 8.97 -7.16
CA LEU A 460 22.53 8.42 -5.84
C LEU A 460 23.79 8.38 -5.00
N HIS A 461 23.75 9.01 -3.84
CA HIS A 461 24.90 9.12 -2.94
C HIS A 461 24.48 8.82 -1.49
N GLU A 462 25.29 8.07 -0.76
CA GLU A 462 25.18 7.89 0.68
C GLU A 462 26.52 8.28 1.30
N ASN A 463 26.50 9.11 2.34
CA ASN A 463 27.71 9.59 3.01
C ASN A 463 28.75 10.23 2.05
N GLY A 464 28.27 10.90 1.00
CA GLY A 464 29.12 11.54 -0.02
C GLY A 464 29.75 10.59 -1.04
N LYS A 465 29.48 9.28 -0.96
CA LYS A 465 29.93 8.28 -1.93
C LYS A 465 28.79 7.83 -2.84
N PRO A 466 29.01 7.64 -4.15
CA PRO A 466 28.00 7.09 -5.03
C PRO A 466 27.52 5.70 -4.58
N TYR A 467 26.24 5.40 -4.76
CA TYR A 467 25.64 4.12 -4.38
C TYR A 467 26.30 2.93 -5.08
N TYR A 468 26.75 3.13 -6.32
CA TYR A 468 27.44 2.09 -7.07
C TYR A 468 28.81 1.72 -6.46
N GLU A 469 29.39 2.52 -5.55
CA GLU A 469 30.64 2.16 -4.86
C GLU A 469 30.40 1.32 -3.59
N GLN A 470 29.13 1.09 -3.23
CA GLN A 470 28.71 0.46 -1.97
C GLN A 470 27.80 -0.76 -2.18
N ALA A 471 27.84 -1.38 -3.37
CA ALA A 471 27.06 -2.55 -3.76
C ALA A 471 25.52 -2.38 -3.79
N TYR A 472 24.96 -1.19 -3.53
CA TYR A 472 23.51 -0.92 -3.63
C TYR A 472 22.91 -1.18 -5.02
N CYS A 473 23.76 -1.24 -6.04
CA CYS A 473 23.41 -1.45 -7.44
C CYS A 473 23.95 -2.79 -7.96
N SER A 474 23.82 -3.87 -7.18
CA SER A 474 24.25 -5.22 -7.57
C SER A 474 23.22 -5.99 -8.42
N ALA A 475 23.69 -6.98 -9.15
CA ALA A 475 22.84 -7.92 -9.89
C ALA A 475 23.35 -9.35 -9.69
N ALA A 476 22.44 -10.32 -9.65
CA ALA A 476 22.81 -11.74 -9.62
C ALA A 476 21.93 -12.60 -10.52
N ALA A 477 22.45 -13.73 -11.00
CA ALA A 477 21.65 -14.69 -11.73
C ALA A 477 20.53 -15.31 -10.86
N LEU A 478 20.78 -15.56 -9.57
CA LEU A 478 19.78 -16.16 -8.66
C LEU A 478 19.10 -15.14 -7.73
N ILE A 479 19.82 -14.63 -6.72
CA ILE A 479 19.28 -13.78 -5.64
C ILE A 479 19.93 -12.39 -5.69
N GLY A 480 19.14 -11.33 -5.84
CA GLY A 480 19.66 -9.96 -5.86
C GLY A 480 20.23 -9.50 -4.52
N TYR A 481 19.51 -9.74 -3.43
CA TYR A 481 19.90 -9.30 -2.09
C TYR A 481 19.56 -10.31 -0.99
N ALA A 482 20.56 -10.82 -0.27
CA ALA A 482 20.34 -11.64 0.91
C ALA A 482 20.25 -10.75 2.16
N ARG A 483 19.03 -10.54 2.67
CA ARG A 483 18.77 -9.75 3.88
C ARG A 483 17.44 -10.12 4.55
N ASN A 484 17.49 -10.32 5.87
CA ASN A 484 16.32 -10.28 6.73
C ASN A 484 15.94 -8.82 7.02
N PHE A 485 14.84 -8.35 6.40
CA PHE A 485 14.39 -6.96 6.55
C PHE A 485 13.69 -6.68 7.88
N ALA A 486 13.09 -7.71 8.50
CA ALA A 486 12.39 -7.59 9.77
C ALA A 486 13.37 -7.26 10.90
N ASN A 487 14.31 -8.16 11.21
CA ASN A 487 15.08 -8.03 12.45
C ASN A 487 16.54 -7.61 12.22
N GLY A 488 17.00 -7.59 10.96
CA GLY A 488 18.43 -7.74 10.68
C GLY A 488 18.93 -9.10 11.21
N GLY A 489 20.13 -9.52 10.81
CA GLY A 489 20.71 -10.77 11.33
C GLY A 489 20.49 -12.03 10.46
N THR A 490 20.16 -13.15 11.10
CA THR A 490 20.34 -14.49 10.51
C THR A 490 19.48 -14.74 9.26
N ILE A 491 20.11 -15.31 8.25
CA ILE A 491 19.53 -15.73 6.96
C ILE A 491 19.57 -17.26 6.92
N ASN A 492 18.44 -17.91 6.62
CA ASN A 492 18.35 -19.37 6.55
C ASN A 492 17.85 -19.82 5.18
N LEU A 493 18.78 -20.11 4.27
CA LEU A 493 18.47 -20.47 2.89
C LEU A 493 18.93 -21.88 2.58
N THR A 494 18.03 -22.66 1.99
CA THR A 494 18.34 -23.94 1.35
C THR A 494 18.27 -23.74 -0.16
N ILE A 495 19.40 -23.90 -0.84
CA ILE A 495 19.46 -23.84 -2.31
C ILE A 495 19.95 -25.20 -2.78
N GLN A 496 19.28 -25.82 -3.75
CA GLN A 496 19.59 -27.17 -4.25
C GLN A 496 19.27 -27.28 -5.74
N ASN A 497 20.06 -28.03 -6.51
CA ASN A 497 19.79 -28.33 -7.93
C ASN A 497 19.43 -27.07 -8.77
N VAL A 498 20.31 -26.08 -8.75
CA VAL A 498 20.16 -24.88 -9.59
C VAL A 498 21.05 -25.01 -10.81
N THR A 499 20.55 -24.73 -12.00
CA THR A 499 21.31 -24.78 -13.26
C THR A 499 21.20 -23.45 -13.99
N PHE A 500 22.33 -22.95 -14.49
CA PHE A 500 22.38 -21.77 -15.36
C PHE A 500 22.77 -22.19 -16.76
N ASN A 501 22.16 -21.58 -17.79
CA ASN A 501 22.57 -21.75 -19.19
C ASN A 501 22.53 -20.40 -19.90
N ASN A 502 23.66 -19.90 -20.40
CA ASN A 502 23.69 -18.64 -21.15
C ASN A 502 23.03 -17.46 -20.38
N VAL A 503 23.41 -17.29 -19.11
CA VAL A 503 22.89 -16.19 -18.28
C VAL A 503 23.90 -15.05 -18.30
N LYS A 504 23.43 -13.83 -18.58
CA LYS A 504 24.27 -12.63 -18.57
C LYS A 504 23.87 -11.73 -17.41
N VAL A 505 24.78 -11.45 -16.51
CA VAL A 505 24.57 -10.56 -15.37
C VAL A 505 25.35 -9.28 -15.61
N ASN A 506 24.71 -8.11 -15.52
CA ASN A 506 25.37 -6.82 -15.69
C ASN A 506 25.05 -5.93 -14.50
N ALA A 507 26.06 -5.30 -13.95
CA ALA A 507 25.90 -4.25 -12.94
C ALA A 507 26.69 -3.00 -13.38
N TYR A 508 26.57 -1.93 -12.60
CA TYR A 508 27.32 -0.69 -12.87
C TYR A 508 28.85 -0.91 -12.86
N SER A 509 29.33 -1.84 -12.03
CA SER A 509 30.69 -2.37 -12.04
C SER A 509 30.64 -3.88 -12.07
N THR A 510 31.58 -4.53 -12.76
CA THR A 510 31.69 -6.00 -12.83
C THR A 510 31.85 -6.63 -11.45
N SER A 511 32.42 -5.90 -10.48
CA SER A 511 32.53 -6.32 -9.08
C SER A 511 31.19 -6.46 -8.33
N PHE A 512 30.08 -6.05 -8.94
CA PHE A 512 28.72 -6.16 -8.38
C PHE A 512 27.79 -7.01 -9.26
N ALA A 513 28.35 -7.70 -10.26
CA ALA A 513 27.65 -8.71 -11.05
C ALA A 513 28.05 -10.09 -10.50
N HIS A 514 27.08 -10.84 -10.01
CA HIS A 514 27.29 -12.09 -9.30
C HIS A 514 26.49 -13.24 -9.92
N GLU A 515 26.87 -14.46 -9.63
CA GLU A 515 26.13 -15.65 -10.03
C GLU A 515 24.97 -15.89 -9.06
N ILE A 516 25.28 -16.13 -7.80
CA ILE A 516 24.26 -16.64 -6.86
C ILE A 516 23.65 -15.53 -6.00
N ILE A 517 24.47 -14.70 -5.34
CA ILE A 517 23.98 -13.63 -4.45
C ILE A 517 24.63 -12.31 -4.83
N GLY A 518 23.81 -11.29 -5.12
CA GLY A 518 24.26 -9.98 -5.58
C GLY A 518 24.85 -9.12 -4.48
N GLN A 519 24.21 -9.11 -3.31
CA GLN A 519 24.74 -8.49 -2.10
C GLN A 519 24.25 -9.28 -0.89
N ALA A 520 25.03 -9.28 0.18
CA ALA A 520 24.58 -9.61 1.52
C ALA A 520 25.22 -8.62 2.52
N ASP A 521 24.52 -8.30 3.61
CA ASP A 521 25.12 -7.54 4.71
C ASP A 521 25.94 -8.47 5.64
N GLU A 522 26.68 -7.92 6.61
CA GLU A 522 27.37 -8.72 7.65
C GLU A 522 26.36 -9.50 8.50
N ARG A 523 26.25 -10.81 8.27
CA ARG A 523 25.17 -11.63 8.81
C ARG A 523 25.61 -13.06 9.08
N THR A 524 24.76 -13.76 9.83
CA THR A 524 24.87 -15.21 10.03
C THR A 524 24.05 -15.90 8.95
N ILE A 525 24.65 -16.77 8.13
CA ILE A 525 23.96 -17.57 7.12
C ILE A 525 24.03 -19.03 7.57
N ASN A 526 22.87 -19.69 7.71
CA ASN A 526 22.74 -21.08 8.19
C ASN A 526 23.63 -21.36 9.43
N GLY A 527 23.66 -20.41 10.38
CA GLY A 527 24.42 -20.54 11.63
C GLY A 527 25.90 -20.10 11.57
N LYS A 528 26.41 -19.60 10.44
CA LYS A 528 27.80 -19.12 10.31
C LYS A 528 27.90 -17.61 10.03
N LEU A 529 28.69 -16.89 10.82
CA LEU A 529 28.89 -15.45 10.72
C LEU A 529 29.85 -15.08 9.57
N TYR A 530 29.49 -14.06 8.80
CA TYR A 530 30.30 -13.48 7.73
C TYR A 530 30.46 -11.97 7.92
N GLY A 531 31.72 -11.50 7.91
CA GLY A 531 32.06 -10.08 7.92
C GLY A 531 32.45 -9.59 6.52
N GLY A 532 31.99 -8.40 6.14
CA GLY A 532 32.29 -7.76 4.86
C GLY A 532 31.71 -8.40 3.59
N ASN A 533 32.06 -7.79 2.46
CA ASN A 533 31.68 -8.15 1.08
C ASN A 533 32.35 -9.48 0.67
N ALA A 534 31.84 -10.61 1.17
CA ALA A 534 32.37 -11.92 0.81
C ALA A 534 32.24 -12.16 -0.71
N ASP A 535 33.17 -12.91 -1.29
CA ASP A 535 33.05 -13.38 -2.66
C ASP A 535 31.96 -14.48 -2.72
N TRP A 536 30.73 -14.03 -2.97
CA TRP A 536 29.54 -14.88 -2.95
C TRP A 536 29.44 -15.84 -4.14
N ASP A 537 30.38 -15.76 -5.08
CA ASP A 537 30.46 -16.66 -6.23
C ASP A 537 31.28 -17.93 -5.90
N SER A 538 32.26 -17.82 -5.00
CA SER A 538 33.17 -18.93 -4.63
C SER A 538 32.98 -19.45 -3.19
N GLY A 539 32.26 -18.71 -2.33
CA GLY A 539 32.16 -18.97 -0.88
C GLY A 539 30.96 -19.79 -0.41
N ILE A 540 30.01 -20.16 -1.27
CA ILE A 540 28.70 -20.74 -0.89
C ILE A 540 28.80 -22.13 -0.27
N ALA A 541 29.71 -22.99 -0.72
CA ALA A 541 29.95 -24.28 -0.07
C ALA A 541 30.35 -24.12 1.41
N SER A 542 30.94 -22.98 1.77
CA SER A 542 31.33 -22.67 3.14
C SER A 542 30.19 -22.11 4.01
N THR A 543 29.09 -21.62 3.41
CA THR A 543 27.95 -20.95 4.08
C THR A 543 26.86 -21.93 4.54
N GLY A 544 27.05 -23.24 4.32
CA GLY A 544 26.02 -24.24 4.57
C GLY A 544 24.86 -24.18 3.57
N ILE A 545 24.99 -23.38 2.50
CA ILE A 545 24.08 -23.38 1.36
C ILE A 545 24.60 -24.44 0.37
N THR A 546 23.81 -25.48 0.11
CA THR A 546 24.18 -26.62 -0.76
C THR A 546 23.94 -26.32 -2.24
N CYS A 547 24.64 -25.35 -2.81
CA CYS A 547 24.45 -25.01 -4.22
C CYS A 547 25.25 -25.96 -5.14
N ASP A 548 24.60 -26.95 -5.75
CA ASP A 548 25.18 -27.79 -6.81
C ASP A 548 25.11 -27.12 -8.20
N ALA A 549 25.31 -25.79 -8.26
CA ALA A 549 25.18 -25.05 -9.51
C ALA A 549 26.44 -25.10 -10.36
N ASP A 550 26.29 -25.40 -11.66
CA ASP A 550 27.32 -25.17 -12.66
C ASP A 550 27.36 -23.67 -13.00
N THR A 551 28.37 -22.98 -12.45
CA THR A 551 28.53 -21.54 -12.56
C THR A 551 29.22 -21.09 -13.85
N SER A 552 29.81 -22.03 -14.61
CA SER A 552 30.57 -21.71 -15.84
C SER A 552 29.72 -21.10 -16.96
N ALA A 553 28.40 -21.22 -16.86
CA ALA A 553 27.42 -20.73 -17.82
C ALA A 553 26.91 -19.30 -17.55
N VAL A 554 27.44 -18.62 -16.53
CA VAL A 554 27.11 -17.22 -16.21
C VAL A 554 28.23 -16.30 -16.67
N VAL A 555 27.87 -15.28 -17.46
CA VAL A 555 28.79 -14.25 -17.94
C VAL A 555 28.50 -12.92 -17.22
N LYS A 556 29.52 -12.34 -16.58
CA LYS A 556 29.46 -11.08 -15.80
C LYS A 556 29.92 -9.87 -16.61
#